data_AF-A0A3L7QJU9-F1
#
_entry.id   AF-A0A3L7QJU9-F1
#
_cell.length_a   1.000
_cell.length_b   1.000
_cell.length_c   1.000
_cell.angle_alpha   90.00
_cell.angle_beta   90.00
_cell.angle_gamma   90.00
#
_symmetry.space_group_name_H-M   'P 1'
#
loop_
_entity.id
_entity.type
_entity.pdbx_description
1 polymer ?
#
loop_
_entity_poly.entity_id
_entity_poly.type
_entity_poly.pdbx_seq_one_letter_code
_entity_poly.pdbx_strand_id
1 'polypeptide(L)'
;MENSQILAGAAICTVLIWLGVASLKSHFKHVFFLVKVDSIETFIPYRIRLCRLIGGGFMILLAIMLGFAMVYLEEPAQHLADLRDHSEESKTKLIYTAEQLNFATRYALFWISFLIILLLLVATSSIDAIFSWQYQKHLRNSVATLKAMGLQNTNSTKADSNENHTPFIDQQFGNKN
;
A
#
# COMPACT_ATOMS: atom_id res chain seq x y z
N MET A 1 -5.55 21.55 25.17
CA MET A 1 -5.16 21.27 23.76
C MET A 1 -4.34 19.99 23.65
N GLU A 2 -3.50 19.64 24.63
CA GLU A 2 -2.67 18.41 24.62
C GLU A 2 -3.46 17.10 24.45
N ASN A 3 -4.54 16.92 25.22
CA ASN A 3 -5.35 15.69 25.14
C ASN A 3 -5.94 15.42 23.73
N SER A 4 -6.21 16.46 22.93
CA SER A 4 -6.75 16.25 21.58
C SER A 4 -5.67 15.87 20.57
N GLN A 5 -4.43 16.35 20.74
CA GLN A 5 -3.30 16.01 19.89
C GLN A 5 -2.84 14.57 20.11
N ILE A 6 -2.76 14.15 21.38
CA ILE A 6 -2.45 12.77 21.76
C ILE A 6 -3.55 11.82 21.25
N LEU A 7 -4.83 12.20 21.39
CA LEU A 7 -5.94 11.38 20.88
C LEU A 7 -5.92 11.26 19.35
N ALA A 8 -5.64 12.35 18.63
CA ALA A 8 -5.52 12.35 17.17
C ALA A 8 -4.33 11.50 16.71
N GLY A 9 -3.17 11.64 17.35
CA GLY A 9 -1.98 10.83 17.06
C GLY A 9 -2.23 9.35 17.33
N ALA A 10 -2.85 9.00 18.45
CA ALA A 10 -3.22 7.63 18.78
C ALA A 10 -4.21 7.03 17.77
N ALA A 11 -5.19 7.83 17.30
CA ALA A 11 -6.11 7.40 16.25
C ALA A 11 -5.39 7.11 14.93
N ILE A 12 -4.47 7.98 14.51
CA ILE A 12 -3.65 7.79 13.31
C ILE A 12 -2.80 6.52 13.42
N CYS A 13 -2.11 6.32 14.56
CA CYS A 13 -1.34 5.09 14.82
C CYS A 13 -2.21 3.84 14.70
N THR A 14 -3.40 3.86 15.30
CA THR A 14 -4.32 2.71 15.29
C THR A 14 -4.77 2.37 13.88
N VAL A 15 -5.13 3.39 13.08
CA VAL A 15 -5.53 3.21 11.67
C VAL A 15 -4.38 2.66 10.84
N LEU A 16 -3.16 3.20 10.99
CA LEU A 16 -1.98 2.75 10.26
C LEU A 16 -1.60 1.30 10.62
N ILE A 17 -1.64 0.95 11.91
CA ILE A 17 -1.39 -0.42 12.37
C ILE A 17 -2.44 -1.36 11.81
N TRP A 18 -3.72 -0.98 11.88
CA TRP A 18 -4.80 -1.83 11.39
C TRP A 18 -4.71 -2.06 9.87
N LEU A 19 -4.49 -1.01 9.08
CA LEU A 19 -4.29 -1.10 7.63
C LEU A 19 -3.04 -1.91 7.28
N GLY A 20 -1.94 -1.68 8.00
CA GLY A 20 -0.69 -2.41 7.82
C GLY A 20 -0.85 -3.91 8.09
N VAL A 21 -1.48 -4.28 9.21
CA VAL A 21 -1.75 -5.67 9.61
C VAL A 21 -2.73 -6.33 8.64
N ALA A 22 -3.78 -5.63 8.21
CA ALA A 22 -4.73 -6.14 7.22
C ALA A 22 -4.05 -6.44 5.88
N SER A 23 -3.19 -5.53 5.40
CA SER A 23 -2.39 -5.74 4.19
C SER A 23 -1.43 -6.92 4.34
N LEU A 24 -0.75 -7.02 5.49
CA LEU A 24 0.16 -8.12 5.79
C LEU A 24 -0.61 -9.45 5.78
N LYS A 25 -1.70 -9.58 6.54
CA LYS A 25 -2.48 -10.82 6.64
C LYS A 25 -3.04 -11.26 5.28
N SER A 26 -3.50 -10.31 4.47
CA SER A 26 -4.11 -10.57 3.16
C SER A 26 -3.08 -11.04 2.13
N HIS A 27 -1.87 -10.47 2.13
CA HIS A 27 -0.90 -10.71 1.05
C HIS A 27 0.27 -11.61 1.46
N PHE A 28 0.55 -11.79 2.75
CA PHE A 28 1.68 -12.57 3.26
C PHE A 28 1.62 -14.04 2.83
N LYS A 29 0.46 -14.70 2.98
CA LYS A 29 0.31 -16.10 2.57
C LYS A 29 0.52 -16.31 1.07
N HIS A 30 0.13 -15.36 0.23
CA HIS A 30 0.24 -15.51 -1.22
C HIS A 30 1.60 -15.11 -1.80
N VAL A 31 2.39 -14.31 -1.07
CA VAL A 31 3.74 -13.92 -1.49
C VAL A 31 4.77 -14.93 -0.99
N PHE A 32 4.65 -15.38 0.26
CA PHE A 32 5.64 -16.28 0.88
C PHE A 32 5.35 -17.76 0.72
N PHE A 33 4.07 -18.16 0.74
CA PHE A 33 3.70 -19.49 0.32
C PHE A 33 3.23 -19.37 -1.12
N LEU A 34 3.94 -20.01 -2.05
CA LEU A 34 3.43 -20.35 -3.38
C LEU A 34 2.26 -21.33 -3.24
N VAL A 35 1.19 -20.90 -2.55
CA VAL A 35 -0.06 -21.64 -2.44
C VAL A 35 -0.53 -21.83 -3.87
N LYS A 36 -0.56 -23.10 -4.30
CA LYS A 36 -0.85 -23.60 -5.65
C LYS A 36 -1.57 -22.59 -6.55
N VAL A 37 -1.00 -22.40 -7.74
CA VAL A 37 -1.45 -21.61 -8.90
C VAL A 37 -2.89 -21.93 -9.39
N ASP A 38 -3.63 -22.80 -8.69
CA ASP A 38 -4.90 -23.37 -9.16
C ASP A 38 -6.18 -22.71 -8.61
N SER A 39 -6.08 -21.71 -7.72
CA SER A 39 -7.28 -21.00 -7.26
C SER A 39 -7.53 -19.75 -8.11
N ILE A 40 -8.77 -19.57 -8.57
CA ILE A 40 -9.27 -18.37 -9.26
C ILE A 40 -8.97 -17.05 -8.48
N GLU A 41 -8.58 -17.15 -7.22
CA GLU A 41 -8.16 -16.06 -6.33
C GLU A 41 -6.74 -15.50 -6.62
N THR A 42 -5.91 -16.15 -7.44
CA THR A 42 -4.60 -15.61 -7.89
C THR A 42 -4.71 -14.61 -9.04
N PHE A 43 -5.80 -13.84 -9.10
CA PHE A 43 -6.04 -12.86 -10.16
C PHE A 43 -5.06 -11.67 -10.09
N ILE A 44 -4.73 -11.20 -8.88
CA ILE A 44 -3.83 -10.07 -8.68
C ILE A 44 -2.37 -10.47 -8.95
N PRO A 45 -1.64 -9.78 -9.85
CA PRO A 45 -0.22 -10.01 -10.13
C PRO A 45 0.66 -9.99 -8.88
N TYR A 46 1.67 -10.86 -8.83
CA TYR A 46 2.64 -10.94 -7.73
C TYR A 46 3.28 -9.58 -7.37
N ARG A 47 3.60 -8.77 -8.39
CA ARG A 47 4.19 -7.43 -8.20
C ARG A 47 3.31 -6.49 -7.38
N ILE A 48 1.99 -6.51 -7.63
CA ILE A 48 1.00 -5.70 -6.88
C ILE A 48 0.91 -6.20 -5.43
N ARG A 49 0.87 -7.53 -5.23
CA ARG A 49 0.85 -8.11 -3.88
C ARG A 49 2.11 -7.75 -3.07
N LEU A 50 3.28 -7.77 -3.72
CA LEU A 50 4.55 -7.40 -3.10
C LEU A 50 4.57 -5.90 -2.72
N CYS A 51 4.13 -5.01 -3.61
CA CYS A 51 4.03 -3.58 -3.32
C CYS A 51 3.10 -3.30 -2.13
N ARG A 52 1.94 -3.97 -2.05
CA ARG A 52 1.01 -3.83 -0.93
C ARG A 52 1.56 -4.37 0.38
N LEU A 53 2.33 -5.47 0.33
CA LEU A 53 3.00 -6.04 1.49
C LEU A 53 4.08 -5.09 2.03
N ILE A 54 4.93 -4.57 1.15
CA ILE A 54 5.98 -3.60 1.49
C ILE A 54 5.35 -2.31 2.03
N GLY A 55 4.30 -1.80 1.37
CA GLY A 55 3.55 -0.63 1.83
C GLY A 55 2.92 -0.83 3.21
N GLY A 56 2.39 -2.03 3.48
CA GLY A 56 1.88 -2.40 4.81
C GLY A 56 2.98 -2.37 5.89
N GLY A 57 4.18 -2.85 5.56
CA GLY A 57 5.35 -2.77 6.43
C GLY A 57 5.74 -1.32 6.73
N PHE A 58 5.78 -0.45 5.72
CA PHE A 58 6.05 0.98 5.93
C PHE A 58 4.99 1.68 6.79
N MET A 59 3.70 1.32 6.65
CA MET A 59 2.64 1.86 7.51
C MET A 59 2.84 1.49 8.98
N ILE A 60 3.21 0.24 9.27
CA ILE A 60 3.50 -0.20 10.64
C ILE A 60 4.74 0.52 11.18
N LEU A 61 5.80 0.63 10.37
CA LEU A 61 7.03 1.33 10.76
C LEU A 61 6.76 2.81 11.09
N LEU A 62 5.98 3.50 10.26
CA LEU A 62 5.57 4.89 10.51
C LEU A 62 4.74 5.01 11.79
N ALA A 63 3.83 4.06 12.06
CA ALA A 63 3.06 4.07 13.30
C ALA A 63 3.93 3.88 14.54
N ILE A 64 4.94 3.01 14.48
CA ILE A 64 5.93 2.83 15.56
C ILE A 64 6.73 4.10 15.78
N MET A 65 7.22 4.72 14.70
CA MET A 65 7.95 5.99 14.79
C MET A 65 7.07 7.10 15.38
N LEU A 66 5.80 7.19 14.97
CA LEU A 66 4.88 8.19 15.49
C LEU A 66 4.55 7.95 16.97
N GLY A 67 4.38 6.69 17.38
CA GLY A 67 4.25 6.32 18.79
C GLY A 67 5.48 6.69 19.61
N PHE A 68 6.68 6.43 19.07
CA PHE A 68 7.93 6.85 19.71
C PHE A 68 8.04 8.37 19.83
N ALA A 69 7.60 9.12 18.81
CA ALA A 69 7.60 10.57 18.84
C ALA A 69 6.70 11.13 19.95
N MET A 70 5.47 10.61 20.07
CA MET A 70 4.54 11.02 21.13
C MET A 70 5.07 10.67 22.54
N VAL A 71 5.67 9.50 22.73
CA VAL A 71 6.10 9.07 24.08
C VAL A 71 7.41 9.70 24.53
N TYR A 72 8.38 9.88 23.63
CA TYR A 72 9.76 10.22 24.00
C TYR A 72 10.26 11.56 23.48
N LEU A 73 9.66 12.12 22.43
CA LEU A 73 10.16 13.35 21.80
C LEU A 73 9.34 14.59 22.14
N GLU A 74 8.10 14.43 22.61
CA GLU A 74 7.17 15.54 22.88
C GLU A 74 7.64 16.43 24.04
N GLU A 75 7.92 15.85 25.23
CA GLU A 75 8.40 16.59 26.41
C GLU A 75 9.71 17.37 26.17
N PRO A 76 10.80 16.76 25.68
CA PRO A 76 12.05 17.51 25.47
C PRO A 76 11.97 18.52 24.31
N ALA A 77 11.07 18.31 23.33
CA ALA A 77 10.85 19.28 22.26
C ALA A 77 10.07 20.51 22.74
N GLN A 78 9.06 20.33 23.60
CA GLN A 78 8.35 21.44 24.24
C GLN A 78 9.30 22.28 25.10
N HIS A 79 10.16 21.64 25.89
CA HIS A 79 11.14 22.35 26.71
C HIS A 79 12.13 23.18 25.87
N LEU A 80 12.51 22.73 24.68
CA LEU A 80 13.36 23.51 23.76
C LEU A 80 12.61 24.65 23.07
N ALA A 81 11.33 24.47 22.76
CA ALA A 81 10.48 25.52 22.21
C ALA A 81 10.27 26.65 23.24
N ASP A 82 9.98 26.29 24.50
CA ASP A 82 9.78 27.26 25.58
C ASP A 82 11.06 28.06 25.87
N LEU A 83 12.24 27.42 25.84
CA LEU A 83 13.52 28.13 25.96
C LEU A 83 13.73 29.14 24.82
N ARG A 84 13.37 28.77 23.60
CA ARG A 84 13.49 29.65 22.45
C ARG A 84 12.56 30.85 22.59
N ASP A 85 11.30 30.63 22.93
CA ASP A 85 10.31 31.70 23.08
C ASP A 85 10.70 32.67 24.21
N HIS A 86 11.19 32.15 25.35
CA HIS A 86 11.71 32.97 26.45
C HIS A 86 12.95 33.80 26.05
N SER A 87 13.79 33.30 25.15
CA SER A 87 14.96 34.04 24.66
C SER A 87 14.61 35.09 23.61
N GLU A 88 13.64 34.82 22.73
CA GLU A 88 13.12 35.78 21.76
C GLU A 88 12.42 36.94 22.51
N GLU A 89 11.65 36.62 23.55
CA GLU A 89 10.95 37.62 24.37
C GLU A 89 11.90 38.48 25.22
N SER A 90 12.97 37.88 25.76
CA SER A 90 13.98 38.61 26.54
C SER A 90 15.05 39.32 25.70
N LYS A 91 15.03 39.19 24.36
CA LYS A 91 16.07 39.69 23.43
C LYS A 91 17.50 39.31 23.82
N THR A 92 17.66 38.24 24.60
CA THR A 92 18.98 37.73 24.97
C THR A 92 19.41 36.66 23.98
N LYS A 93 20.70 36.67 23.61
CA LYS A 93 21.24 35.72 22.64
C LYS A 93 21.14 34.31 23.24
N LEU A 94 20.29 33.47 22.65
CA LEU A 94 20.07 32.10 23.09
C LEU A 94 21.37 31.29 22.96
N ILE A 95 21.99 30.95 24.09
CA ILE A 95 23.17 30.09 24.13
C ILE A 95 22.69 28.68 24.43
N TYR A 96 22.53 27.86 23.38
CA TYR A 96 22.24 26.44 23.54
C TYR A 96 23.42 25.72 24.18
N THR A 97 23.15 24.86 25.15
CA THR A 97 24.17 23.94 25.68
C THR A 97 24.48 22.85 24.65
N ALA A 98 25.65 22.22 24.74
CA ALA A 98 26.04 21.14 23.82
C ALA A 98 25.04 19.96 23.81
N GLU A 99 24.38 19.70 24.93
CA GLU A 99 23.35 18.66 25.05
C GLU A 99 22.07 19.02 24.29
N GLN A 100 21.63 20.28 24.36
CA GLN A 100 20.45 20.78 23.63
C GLN A 100 20.66 20.74 22.12
N LEU A 101 21.87 21.09 21.65
CA LEU A 101 22.21 21.02 20.23
C LEU A 101 22.24 19.58 19.71
N ASN A 102 22.77 18.65 20.51
CA ASN A 102 22.80 17.23 20.17
C ASN A 102 21.39 16.62 20.12
N PHE A 103 20.52 16.97 21.09
CA PHE A 103 19.11 16.60 21.03
C PHE A 103 18.42 17.16 19.79
N ALA A 104 18.58 18.45 19.48
CA ALA A 104 17.97 19.08 18.31
C ALA A 104 18.42 18.42 17.00
N THR A 105 19.70 18.03 16.90
CA THR A 105 20.25 17.30 15.75
C THR A 105 19.63 15.91 15.63
N ARG A 106 19.52 15.16 16.72
CA ARG A 106 18.89 13.83 16.73
C ARG A 106 17.40 13.90 16.41
N TYR A 107 16.70 14.90 16.95
CA TYR A 107 15.30 15.17 16.66
C TYR A 107 15.09 15.51 15.19
N ALA A 108 15.93 16.36 14.60
CA ALA A 108 15.89 16.67 13.17
C ALA A 108 16.15 15.43 12.31
N LEU A 109 17.17 14.64 12.65
CA LEU A 109 17.48 13.38 11.95
C LEU A 109 16.33 12.36 12.02
N PHE A 110 15.65 12.28 13.17
CA PHE A 110 14.47 11.45 13.34
C PHE A 110 13.35 11.86 12.37
N TRP A 111 13.02 13.15 12.29
CA TRP A 111 11.98 13.65 11.38
C TRP A 111 12.37 13.53 9.91
N ILE A 112 13.64 13.75 9.56
CA ILE A 112 14.15 13.50 8.21
C ILE A 112 13.97 12.02 7.84
N SER A 113 14.32 11.10 8.75
CA SER A 113 14.14 9.66 8.55
C SER A 113 12.67 9.29 8.39
N PHE A 114 11.79 9.89 9.21
CA PHE A 114 10.34 9.73 9.09
C PHE A 114 9.83 10.18 7.72
N LEU A 115 10.26 11.35 7.24
CA LEU A 115 9.88 11.89 5.92
C LEU A 115 10.37 11.00 4.77
N ILE A 116 11.58 10.43 4.88
CA ILE A 116 12.10 9.49 3.89
C ILE A 116 11.22 8.24 3.83
N ILE A 117 10.84 7.66 4.97
CA ILE A 117 9.97 6.48 5.02
C ILE A 117 8.57 6.82 4.47
N LEU A 118 8.04 7.99 4.80
CA LEU A 118 6.78 8.48 4.25
C LEU A 118 6.85 8.61 2.73
N LEU A 119 7.95 9.17 2.20
CA LEU A 119 8.17 9.27 0.76
C LEU A 119 8.23 7.90 0.09
N LEU A 120 8.92 6.94 0.71
CA LEU A 120 8.98 5.56 0.22
C LEU A 120 7.60 4.89 0.21
N LEU A 121 6.78 5.13 1.24
CA LEU A 121 5.39 4.66 1.28
C LEU A 121 4.59 5.25 0.11
N VAL A 122 4.66 6.56 -0.11
CA VAL A 122 3.94 7.24 -1.20
C VAL A 122 4.40 6.75 -2.57
N ALA A 123 5.72 6.57 -2.76
CA ALA A 123 6.27 6.04 -4.00
C ALA A 123 5.79 4.61 -4.26
N THR A 124 5.82 3.75 -3.22
CA THR A 124 5.35 2.37 -3.32
C THR A 124 3.85 2.31 -3.62
N SER A 125 3.05 3.17 -2.97
CA SER A 125 1.62 3.31 -3.24
C SER A 125 1.32 3.82 -4.66
N SER A 126 2.13 4.74 -5.17
CA SER A 126 1.97 5.26 -6.53
C SER A 126 2.27 4.17 -7.57
N ILE A 127 3.32 3.39 -7.35
CA ILE A 127 3.66 2.23 -8.18
C ILE A 127 2.53 1.19 -8.15
N ASP A 128 1.97 0.90 -6.97
CA ASP A 128 0.83 -0.02 -6.82
C ASP A 128 -0.41 0.47 -7.60
N ALA A 129 -0.69 1.77 -7.54
CA ALA A 129 -1.79 2.39 -8.27
C ALA A 129 -1.60 2.29 -9.79
N ILE A 130 -0.38 2.54 -10.29
CA ILE A 130 -0.07 2.41 -11.73
C ILE A 130 -0.27 0.97 -12.19
N PHE A 131 0.28 -0.01 -11.46
CA PHE A 131 0.12 -1.42 -11.82
C PHE A 131 -1.33 -1.87 -11.73
N SER A 132 -2.06 -1.45 -10.70
CA SER A 132 -3.50 -1.75 -10.56
C SER A 132 -4.31 -1.16 -11.72
N TRP A 133 -4.00 0.07 -12.14
CA TRP A 133 -4.69 0.73 -13.25
C TRP A 133 -4.42 0.04 -14.60
N GLN A 134 -3.15 -0.31 -14.88
CA GLN A 134 -2.78 -1.07 -16.08
C GLN A 134 -3.48 -2.43 -16.11
N TYR A 135 -3.52 -3.11 -14.97
CA TYR A 135 -4.19 -4.40 -14.82
C TYR A 135 -5.70 -4.29 -15.08
N GLN A 136 -6.38 -3.29 -14.49
CA GLN A 136 -7.80 -3.04 -14.75
C GLN A 136 -8.08 -2.67 -16.22
N LYS A 137 -7.17 -1.94 -16.88
CA LYS A 137 -7.29 -1.64 -18.32
C LYS A 137 -7.21 -2.93 -19.15
N HIS A 138 -6.26 -3.81 -18.85
CA HIS A 138 -6.13 -5.10 -19.53
C HIS A 138 -7.40 -5.95 -19.39
N LEU A 139 -7.94 -6.07 -18.17
CA LEU A 139 -9.16 -6.85 -17.92
C LEU A 139 -10.38 -6.31 -18.67
N ARG A 140 -10.59 -4.99 -18.67
CA ARG A 140 -11.69 -4.37 -19.44
C ARG A 140 -11.58 -4.68 -20.92
N ASN A 141 -10.37 -4.61 -21.47
CA ASN A 141 -10.13 -4.94 -22.88
C ASN A 141 -10.40 -6.43 -23.16
N SER A 142 -9.90 -7.35 -22.31
CA SER A 142 -10.15 -8.79 -22.48
C SER A 142 -11.65 -9.12 -22.42
N VAL A 143 -12.40 -8.51 -21.50
CA VAL A 143 -13.86 -8.70 -21.41
C VAL A 143 -14.58 -8.13 -22.64
N ALA A 144 -14.16 -6.96 -23.13
CA ALA A 144 -14.72 -6.38 -24.35
C ALA A 144 -14.44 -7.26 -25.58
N THR A 145 -13.23 -7.81 -25.70
CA THR A 145 -12.86 -8.75 -26.77
C THR A 145 -13.66 -10.05 -26.69
N LEU A 146 -13.81 -10.64 -25.50
CA LEU A 146 -14.64 -11.84 -25.31
C LEU A 146 -16.11 -11.58 -25.66
N LYS A 147 -16.65 -10.42 -25.27
CA LYS A 147 -18.01 -10.00 -25.65
C LYS A 147 -18.13 -9.83 -27.16
N ALA A 148 -17.13 -9.24 -27.82
CA ALA A 148 -17.09 -9.10 -29.27
C ALA A 148 -17.00 -10.45 -29.99
N MET A 149 -16.17 -11.38 -29.52
CA MET A 149 -16.08 -12.74 -30.07
C MET A 149 -17.36 -13.53 -29.87
N GLY A 150 -18.01 -13.43 -28.69
CA GLY A 150 -19.30 -14.06 -28.42
C GLY A 150 -20.41 -13.51 -29.32
N LEU A 151 -20.43 -12.18 -29.54
CA LEU A 151 -21.35 -11.51 -30.46
C LEU A 151 -21.08 -11.89 -31.92
N GLN A 152 -19.81 -12.03 -32.31
CA GLN A 152 -19.42 -12.45 -33.66
C GLN A 152 -19.80 -13.91 -33.91
N ASN A 153 -19.62 -14.80 -32.92
CA ASN A 153 -20.04 -16.20 -32.99
C ASN A 153 -21.58 -16.33 -33.14
N THR A 154 -22.37 -15.51 -32.45
CA THR A 154 -23.84 -15.49 -32.64
C THR A 154 -24.29 -14.94 -33.99
N ASN A 155 -23.51 -14.04 -34.59
CA ASN A 155 -23.82 -13.47 -35.90
C ASN A 155 -23.36 -14.36 -37.05
N SER A 156 -22.28 -15.13 -36.90
CA SER A 156 -21.87 -16.17 -37.86
C SER A 156 -22.83 -17.36 -37.85
N THR A 157 -23.39 -17.72 -36.69
CA THR A 157 -24.38 -18.82 -36.60
C THR A 157 -25.77 -18.43 -37.17
N LYS A 158 -26.02 -17.15 -37.43
CA LYS A 158 -27.26 -16.65 -38.06
C LYS A 158 -27.13 -16.36 -39.56
N ALA A 159 -25.93 -16.48 -40.14
CA ALA A 159 -25.68 -16.22 -41.56
C ALA A 159 -25.70 -17.48 -42.45
N ASP A 160 -25.55 -18.68 -41.88
CA ASP A 160 -25.70 -19.94 -42.61
C ASP A 160 -27.04 -20.61 -42.28
N SER A 161 -28.12 -20.07 -42.84
CA SER A 161 -29.28 -20.90 -43.17
C SER A 161 -29.29 -21.16 -44.67
N ASN A 162 -28.33 -21.97 -45.15
CA ASN A 162 -28.67 -22.88 -46.23
C ASN A 162 -27.71 -24.07 -46.30
N GLU A 163 -28.34 -25.25 -46.20
CA GLU A 163 -27.91 -26.55 -46.72
C GLU A 163 -26.79 -27.31 -45.98
N ASN A 164 -27.26 -28.28 -45.18
CA ASN A 164 -26.68 -29.60 -44.93
C ASN A 164 -25.19 -29.68 -44.55
N HIS A 165 -24.90 -29.67 -43.23
CA HIS A 165 -24.08 -30.73 -42.64
C HIS A 165 -24.20 -30.77 -41.11
N THR A 166 -24.30 -32.00 -40.60
CA THR A 166 -24.46 -32.39 -39.19
C THR A 166 -23.31 -31.93 -38.28
N PRO A 167 -23.59 -31.63 -37.00
CA PRO A 167 -22.59 -31.12 -36.07
C PRO A 167 -21.67 -32.23 -35.55
N PHE A 168 -20.39 -31.90 -35.42
CA PHE A 168 -19.37 -32.67 -34.72
C PHE A 168 -19.82 -32.98 -33.28
N ILE A 169 -20.18 -34.23 -33.02
CA ILE A 169 -19.90 -34.89 -31.74
C ILE A 169 -19.01 -36.07 -32.08
N ASP A 170 -17.71 -35.90 -31.89
CA ASP A 170 -16.87 -37.03 -31.50
C ASP A 170 -15.88 -36.58 -30.44
N GLN A 171 -15.95 -37.31 -29.34
CA GLN A 171 -15.29 -37.08 -28.07
C GLN A 171 -13.77 -37.13 -28.22
N GLN A 172 -13.10 -36.14 -27.64
CA GLN A 172 -11.86 -36.38 -26.94
C GLN A 172 -12.11 -37.38 -25.81
N PHE A 173 -11.82 -38.66 -26.02
CA PHE A 173 -11.35 -39.55 -24.96
C PHE A 173 -10.31 -40.51 -25.53
N GLY A 174 -9.07 -40.02 -25.58
CA GLY A 174 -7.93 -40.92 -25.49
C GLY A 174 -7.86 -41.44 -24.06
N ASN A 175 -8.23 -42.69 -23.85
CA ASN A 175 -7.69 -43.48 -22.74
C ASN A 175 -7.22 -44.83 -23.27
N LYS A 176 -5.96 -45.14 -22.94
CA LYS A 176 -5.21 -46.33 -23.34
C LYS A 176 -5.73 -47.54 -22.56
N ASN A 177 -5.76 -48.69 -23.23
CA ASN A 177 -5.43 -49.97 -22.60
C ASN A 177 -4.01 -50.35 -23.04
#